data_AF-A0AA44IEV8-F1
#
_entry.id   AF-A0AA44IEV8-F1
#
_cell.length_a   1.000
_cell.length_b   1.000
_cell.length_c   1.000
_cell.angle_alpha   90.00
_cell.angle_beta   90.00
_cell.angle_gamma   90.00
#
_symmetry.space_group_name_H-M   'P 1'
#
loop_
_entity.id
_entity.type
_entity.pdbx_description
1 polymer ?
#
loop_
_entity_poly.entity_id
_entity_poly.type
_entity_poly.pdbx_seq_one_letter_code
_entity_poly.pdbx_strand_id
1 'polypeptide(L)'
;MDTASPVPLPADRIPPGTADWRSSDARRWLAAAPGVWAHPLWAVLPLVLTAVWTVAAGPDPSCTPAEPCGTDWPGLGVSAALPLTLYWVVRQPRLALLGLAVVLLGHLVDGASASALGEPWWLAFVVALAFAAAGLLHRLAVAGRQRALAREAAGPALHPVPAAALAFRRGRVSFALAALLLAVAVFGFWQAQQVVGAFERRAAGLTPVSGRVTLSDEDDLVIDVAVGDRVHRVETYVPEQYPVDSRAELLVDGDWVRLTAEPYDVTGWEALVFLGLVGGLAFLANGVDGRTRSRRLHRGPLPVLRVLVREDHGDGRTWVYAADDPAAERPLLHFHSLHAFEEDGELRAPHDGDGGEGDELAEGLRRVGAVLRDEDPPPPLREAVLYGPPYAGAELAFLAPDGEDHAEVSVECSVTAVRPAVPGPFGGGPPGPGTGPSGRPGAERPVDGVAAELEPSAAPRAWGATGPSRAVGAFLLLVQGGGVWALLDDGVSWLSVFPLVGLFLVVTAASTALNWRLTADRGGLWVAGAWRVRRVPWDEVLAVRHDHGAGLVVAREGDTEVVLSPVGWPWLERRLGREPYGPRAADEAGALLDRPELRPLEDATAARQGMPVGPVVALASALWGAAVLLL
;
A
#
# COMPACT_ATOMS: atom_id res chain seq x y z
N MET A 1 19.20 -29.21 21.13
CA MET A 1 18.25 -29.99 20.32
C MET A 1 18.67 -29.89 18.87
N ASP A 2 18.78 -31.01 18.16
CA ASP A 2 19.15 -31.05 16.74
C ASP A 2 18.11 -30.29 15.90
N THR A 3 18.42 -29.07 15.48
CA THR A 3 17.57 -28.22 14.61
C THR A 3 17.57 -28.65 13.13
N ALA A 4 18.12 -29.83 12.82
CA ALA A 4 18.44 -30.22 11.44
C ALA A 4 17.34 -31.05 10.75
N SER A 5 16.37 -31.60 11.48
CA SER A 5 15.31 -32.43 10.90
C SER A 5 13.97 -31.69 10.86
N PRO A 6 13.24 -31.71 9.72
CA PRO A 6 11.90 -31.13 9.66
C PRO A 6 10.95 -31.79 10.66
N VAL A 7 10.01 -31.03 11.21
CA VAL A 7 8.93 -31.56 12.05
C VAL A 7 8.03 -32.43 11.15
N PRO A 8 7.94 -33.75 11.41
CA PRO A 8 7.26 -34.67 10.53
C PRO A 8 5.74 -34.50 10.63
N LEU A 9 5.05 -34.66 9.50
CA LEU A 9 3.60 -34.72 9.49
C LEU A 9 3.15 -36.15 9.83
N PRO A 10 2.18 -36.36 10.74
CA PRO A 10 1.67 -37.69 11.05
C PRO A 10 1.19 -38.44 9.80
N ALA A 11 1.62 -39.70 9.66
CA ALA A 11 1.42 -40.48 8.44
C ALA A 11 -0.08 -40.74 8.13
N ASP A 12 -0.93 -40.78 9.14
CA ASP A 12 -2.39 -40.89 9.01
C ASP A 12 -3.03 -39.64 8.39
N ARG A 13 -2.34 -38.49 8.44
CA ARG A 13 -2.77 -37.21 7.87
C ARG A 13 -2.26 -36.97 6.46
N ILE A 14 -1.38 -37.83 5.94
CA ILE A 14 -0.90 -37.78 4.55
C ILE A 14 -1.85 -38.59 3.67
N PRO A 15 -2.55 -37.98 2.70
CA PRO A 15 -3.45 -38.72 1.82
C PRO A 15 -2.70 -39.78 1.01
N PRO A 16 -3.28 -40.98 0.82
CA PRO A 16 -2.60 -42.09 0.15
C PRO A 16 -2.33 -41.78 -1.32
N GLY A 17 -1.10 -42.01 -1.77
CA GLY A 17 -0.69 -41.71 -3.16
C GLY A 17 -0.26 -40.27 -3.39
N THR A 18 -0.13 -39.46 -2.33
CA THR A 18 0.50 -38.14 -2.39
C THR A 18 1.95 -38.27 -2.84
N ALA A 19 2.34 -37.53 -3.87
CA ALA A 19 3.70 -37.50 -4.36
C ALA A 19 4.54 -36.44 -3.62
N ASP A 20 5.81 -36.77 -3.34
CA ASP A 20 6.80 -35.80 -2.87
C ASP A 20 7.12 -34.80 -3.98
N TRP A 21 7.04 -33.50 -3.69
CA TRP A 21 7.49 -32.49 -4.64
C TRP A 21 9.02 -32.39 -4.61
N ARG A 22 9.67 -33.18 -5.48
CA ARG A 22 11.13 -33.30 -5.53
C ARG A 22 11.79 -32.06 -6.14
N SER A 23 13.03 -31.82 -5.74
CA SER A 23 13.87 -30.70 -6.19
C SER A 23 14.07 -30.68 -7.72
N SER A 24 14.01 -31.83 -8.41
CA SER A 24 14.03 -31.88 -9.89
C SER A 24 12.80 -31.23 -10.50
N ASP A 25 11.61 -31.55 -9.99
CA ASP A 25 10.33 -31.12 -10.53
C ASP A 25 10.05 -29.66 -10.14
N ALA A 26 10.40 -29.33 -8.91
CA ALA A 26 10.39 -27.98 -8.38
C ALA A 26 11.27 -27.03 -9.20
N ARG A 27 12.49 -27.44 -9.60
CA ARG A 27 13.35 -26.64 -10.48
C ARG A 27 12.77 -26.46 -11.88
N ARG A 28 12.18 -27.51 -12.47
CA ARG A 28 11.47 -27.40 -13.76
C ARG A 28 10.32 -26.39 -13.65
N TRP A 29 9.57 -26.42 -12.56
CA TRP A 29 8.48 -25.50 -12.28
C TRP A 29 8.95 -24.06 -12.07
N LEU A 30 10.04 -23.85 -11.34
CA LEU A 30 10.60 -22.52 -11.07
C LEU A 30 11.24 -21.91 -12.31
N ALA A 31 11.91 -22.72 -13.15
CA ALA A 31 12.45 -22.29 -14.44
C ALA A 31 11.36 -21.81 -15.41
N ALA A 32 10.11 -22.25 -15.22
CA ALA A 32 8.97 -21.77 -16.01
C ALA A 32 8.43 -20.40 -15.54
N ALA A 33 8.96 -19.81 -14.45
CA ALA A 33 8.48 -18.55 -13.88
C ALA A 33 8.54 -17.35 -14.85
N PRO A 34 7.79 -16.26 -14.59
CA PRO A 34 7.78 -15.09 -15.47
C PRO A 34 9.18 -14.49 -15.60
N GLY A 35 9.54 -14.07 -16.82
CA GLY A 35 10.80 -13.38 -17.06
C GLY A 35 10.79 -11.99 -16.42
N VAL A 36 11.96 -11.49 -16.04
CA VAL A 36 12.11 -10.18 -15.37
C VAL A 36 11.48 -9.04 -16.17
N TRP A 37 11.56 -9.09 -17.50
CA TRP A 37 10.95 -8.09 -18.40
C TRP A 37 9.42 -8.00 -18.28
N ALA A 38 8.75 -9.10 -17.90
CA ALA A 38 7.30 -9.16 -17.73
C ALA A 38 6.85 -8.77 -16.31
N HIS A 39 7.78 -8.29 -15.47
CA HIS A 39 7.44 -7.79 -14.14
C HIS A 39 6.47 -6.58 -14.27
N PRO A 40 5.39 -6.49 -13.48
CA PRO A 40 4.37 -5.44 -13.64
C PRO A 40 4.90 -4.02 -13.64
N LEU A 41 5.96 -3.76 -12.86
CA LEU A 41 6.61 -2.46 -12.79
C LEU A 41 7.04 -1.94 -14.17
N TRP A 42 7.61 -2.80 -15.02
CA TRP A 42 8.08 -2.41 -16.34
C TRP A 42 6.96 -2.11 -17.32
N ALA A 43 5.74 -2.58 -17.06
CA ALA A 43 4.55 -2.19 -17.80
C ALA A 43 3.91 -0.92 -17.23
N VAL A 44 3.85 -0.78 -15.90
CA VAL A 44 3.24 0.38 -15.23
C VAL A 44 4.02 1.66 -15.49
N LEU A 45 5.34 1.63 -15.39
CA LEU A 45 6.17 2.83 -15.59
C LEU A 45 5.96 3.51 -16.95
N PRO A 46 6.11 2.81 -18.10
CA PRO A 46 5.89 3.44 -19.39
C PRO A 46 4.45 3.90 -19.57
N LEU A 47 3.45 3.15 -19.09
CA LEU A 47 2.04 3.56 -19.17
C LEU A 47 1.77 4.86 -18.39
N VAL A 48 2.33 5.01 -17.19
CA VAL A 48 2.20 6.24 -16.40
C VAL A 48 2.93 7.39 -17.08
N LEU A 49 4.17 7.18 -17.54
CA LEU A 49 4.95 8.22 -18.20
C LEU A 49 4.27 8.72 -19.49
N THR A 50 3.71 7.82 -20.31
CA THR A 50 3.02 8.20 -21.54
C THR A 50 1.66 8.82 -21.26
N ALA A 51 0.95 8.41 -20.20
CA ALA A 51 -0.26 9.08 -19.77
C ALA A 51 0.02 10.53 -19.31
N VAL A 52 1.05 10.73 -18.48
CA VAL A 52 1.46 12.08 -18.04
C VAL A 52 1.90 12.93 -19.24
N TRP A 53 2.65 12.35 -20.19
CA TRP A 53 3.05 13.06 -21.40
C TRP A 53 1.84 13.43 -22.26
N THR A 54 0.83 12.56 -22.36
CA THR A 54 -0.42 12.84 -23.07
C THR A 54 -1.15 14.03 -22.44
N VAL A 55 -1.23 14.09 -21.11
CA VAL A 55 -1.83 15.23 -20.40
C VAL A 55 -1.01 16.51 -20.61
N ALA A 56 0.31 16.44 -20.49
CA ALA A 56 1.18 17.61 -20.59
C ALA A 56 1.36 18.16 -22.02
N ALA A 57 1.19 17.31 -23.05
CA ALA A 57 1.27 17.71 -24.45
C ALA A 57 -0.11 17.90 -25.10
N GLY A 58 -1.18 17.61 -24.36
CA GLY A 58 -2.55 17.86 -24.81
C GLY A 58 -2.80 19.35 -24.98
N PRO A 59 -3.65 19.76 -25.92
CA PRO A 59 -4.06 21.16 -26.03
C PRO A 59 -4.82 21.57 -24.76
N ASP A 60 -4.59 22.80 -24.30
CA ASP A 60 -5.38 23.36 -23.21
C ASP A 60 -6.86 23.40 -23.61
N PRO A 61 -7.78 22.97 -22.73
CA PRO A 61 -9.21 23.05 -23.03
C PRO A 61 -9.61 24.52 -23.19
N SER A 62 -10.12 24.87 -24.37
CA SER A 62 -10.68 26.20 -24.63
C SER A 62 -12.19 26.11 -24.62
N CYS A 63 -12.79 26.56 -23.52
CA CYS A 63 -14.25 26.60 -23.37
C CYS A 63 -14.80 27.67 -24.30
N THR A 64 -15.79 27.35 -25.12
CA THR A 64 -16.47 28.34 -25.95
C THR A 64 -17.97 28.28 -25.77
N PRO A 65 -18.74 29.34 -26.11
CA PRO A 65 -20.20 29.23 -26.09
C PRO A 65 -20.75 28.14 -27.03
N ALA A 66 -19.98 27.73 -28.05
CA ALA A 66 -20.34 26.67 -28.99
C ALA A 66 -20.00 25.27 -28.46
N GLU A 67 -18.92 25.16 -27.69
CA GLU A 67 -18.44 23.95 -27.01
C GLU A 67 -18.15 24.31 -25.54
N PRO A 68 -19.19 24.42 -24.70
CA PRO A 68 -19.01 24.82 -23.31
C PRO A 68 -18.27 23.72 -22.54
N CYS A 69 -17.45 24.13 -21.58
CA CYS A 69 -16.83 23.19 -20.65
C CYS A 69 -17.92 22.64 -19.73
N GLY A 70 -18.41 21.46 -20.10
CA GLY A 70 -19.46 20.74 -19.41
C GLY A 70 -18.96 19.40 -18.88
N THR A 71 -19.88 18.66 -18.29
CA THR A 71 -19.59 17.37 -17.67
C THR A 71 -19.17 16.33 -18.73
N ASP A 72 -17.98 15.74 -18.61
CA ASP A 72 -17.51 14.69 -19.52
C ASP A 72 -17.56 13.32 -18.84
N TRP A 73 -18.77 12.79 -18.65
CA TRP A 73 -18.96 11.47 -18.04
C TRP A 73 -18.30 10.33 -18.84
N PRO A 74 -18.35 10.30 -20.19
CA PRO A 74 -17.62 9.31 -20.97
C PRO A 74 -16.10 9.39 -20.75
N GLY A 75 -15.50 10.59 -20.85
CA GLY A 75 -14.07 10.78 -20.62
C GLY A 75 -13.66 10.48 -19.18
N LEU A 76 -14.50 10.78 -18.18
CA LEU A 76 -14.30 10.35 -16.79
C LEU A 76 -14.26 8.83 -16.67
N GLY A 77 -15.13 8.12 -17.39
CA GLY A 77 -15.14 6.66 -17.45
C GLY A 77 -13.83 6.09 -18.02
N VAL A 78 -13.34 6.66 -19.12
CA VAL A 78 -12.05 6.29 -19.73
C VAL A 78 -10.89 6.62 -18.78
N SER A 79 -10.93 7.79 -18.15
CA SER A 79 -9.93 8.26 -17.18
C SER A 79 -9.87 7.37 -15.95
N ALA A 80 -11.02 6.87 -15.47
CA ALA A 80 -11.09 5.90 -14.37
C ALA A 80 -10.58 4.50 -14.78
N ALA A 81 -10.72 4.12 -16.05
CA ALA A 81 -10.23 2.85 -16.56
C ALA A 81 -8.69 2.77 -16.53
N LEU A 82 -7.97 3.89 -16.67
CA LEU A 82 -6.51 3.92 -16.65
C LEU A 82 -5.90 3.47 -15.29
N PRO A 83 -6.19 4.11 -14.13
CA PRO A 83 -5.65 3.69 -12.84
C PRO A 83 -6.14 2.29 -12.45
N LEU A 84 -7.38 1.91 -12.80
CA LEU A 84 -7.88 0.54 -12.65
C LEU A 84 -7.05 -0.46 -13.45
N THR A 85 -6.69 -0.12 -14.69
CA THR A 85 -5.85 -0.96 -15.54
C THR A 85 -4.46 -1.11 -14.94
N LEU A 86 -3.84 -0.03 -14.46
CA LEU A 86 -2.55 -0.09 -13.76
C LEU A 86 -2.61 -0.99 -12.52
N TYR A 87 -3.69 -0.86 -11.74
CA TYR A 87 -3.95 -1.73 -10.59
C TYR A 87 -4.07 -3.21 -11.01
N TRP A 88 -4.83 -3.50 -12.05
CA TRP A 88 -5.01 -4.86 -12.57
C TRP A 88 -3.76 -5.43 -13.24
N VAL A 89 -2.92 -4.61 -13.87
CA VAL A 89 -1.63 -5.06 -14.41
C VAL A 89 -0.80 -5.72 -13.31
N VAL A 90 -0.84 -5.20 -12.09
CA VAL A 90 -0.16 -5.81 -10.94
C VAL A 90 -0.88 -7.08 -10.48
N ARG A 91 -2.20 -7.00 -10.26
CA ARG A 91 -2.96 -8.00 -9.49
C ARG A 91 -3.67 -9.07 -10.34
N GLN A 92 -4.25 -8.69 -11.47
CA GLN A 92 -5.20 -9.51 -12.24
C GLN A 92 -4.98 -9.40 -13.76
N PRO A 93 -4.09 -10.22 -14.34
CA PRO A 93 -3.69 -10.06 -15.74
C PRO A 93 -4.82 -10.17 -16.78
N ARG A 94 -5.88 -10.93 -16.47
CA ARG A 94 -7.03 -11.08 -17.38
C ARG A 94 -7.88 -9.81 -17.45
N LEU A 95 -8.14 -9.16 -16.31
CA LEU A 95 -8.88 -7.90 -16.28
C LEU A 95 -8.05 -6.77 -16.86
N ALA A 96 -6.73 -6.78 -16.61
CA ALA A 96 -5.81 -5.81 -17.18
C ALA A 96 -5.88 -5.77 -18.72
N LEU A 97 -5.94 -6.93 -19.39
CA LEU A 97 -6.09 -6.97 -20.85
C LEU A 97 -7.38 -6.30 -21.34
N LEU A 98 -8.49 -6.50 -20.62
CA LEU A 98 -9.75 -5.81 -20.92
C LEU A 98 -9.63 -4.32 -20.67
N GLY A 99 -9.00 -3.91 -19.56
CA GLY A 99 -8.75 -2.51 -19.23
C GLY A 99 -7.90 -1.81 -20.29
N LEU A 100 -6.81 -2.43 -20.76
CA LEU A 100 -5.99 -1.90 -21.86
C LEU A 100 -6.81 -1.69 -23.14
N ALA A 101 -7.72 -2.61 -23.46
CA ALA A 101 -8.61 -2.48 -24.62
C ALA A 101 -9.63 -1.33 -24.46
N VAL A 102 -10.20 -1.17 -23.25
CA VAL A 102 -11.13 -0.07 -22.94
C VAL A 102 -10.43 1.28 -23.04
N VAL A 103 -9.23 1.41 -22.45
CA VAL A 103 -8.43 2.63 -22.51
C VAL A 103 -8.06 2.97 -23.97
N LEU A 104 -7.60 1.99 -24.74
CA LEU A 104 -7.30 2.20 -26.17
C LEU A 104 -8.55 2.63 -26.95
N LEU A 105 -9.68 1.96 -26.74
CA LEU A 105 -10.92 2.28 -27.44
C LEU A 105 -11.45 3.67 -27.07
N GLY A 106 -11.38 4.07 -25.79
CA GLY A 106 -11.76 5.40 -25.33
C GLY A 106 -11.03 6.49 -26.11
N HIS A 107 -9.70 6.42 -26.13
CA HIS A 107 -8.90 7.38 -26.89
C HIS A 107 -9.13 7.34 -28.40
N LEU A 108 -9.49 6.19 -28.98
CA LEU A 108 -9.84 6.11 -30.41
C LEU A 108 -11.19 6.79 -30.73
N VAL A 109 -12.14 6.72 -29.80
CA VAL A 109 -13.48 7.33 -29.94
C VAL A 109 -13.40 8.85 -29.80
N ASP A 110 -12.54 9.36 -28.92
CA ASP A 110 -12.34 10.80 -28.69
C ASP A 110 -11.60 11.53 -29.84
N GLY A 111 -11.51 10.90 -31.02
CA GLY A 111 -10.99 11.56 -32.23
C GLY A 111 -9.47 11.63 -32.35
N ALA A 112 -8.71 11.08 -31.39
CA ALA A 112 -7.25 11.07 -31.45
C ALA A 112 -6.73 10.41 -32.76
N SER A 113 -7.44 9.42 -33.30
CA SER A 113 -6.95 8.60 -34.41
C SER A 113 -6.60 9.31 -35.75
N ALA A 114 -7.18 10.45 -36.08
CA ALA A 114 -7.00 11.08 -37.40
C ALA A 114 -5.70 11.89 -37.53
N SER A 115 -5.22 12.46 -36.42
CA SER A 115 -3.94 13.19 -36.31
C SER A 115 -2.89 12.44 -35.47
N ALA A 116 -3.28 11.55 -34.56
CA ALA A 116 -2.38 11.04 -33.52
C ALA A 116 -1.35 10.01 -33.98
N LEU A 117 -1.47 9.37 -35.14
CA LEU A 117 -0.34 8.55 -35.66
C LEU A 117 0.87 9.40 -36.04
N GLY A 118 0.71 10.72 -36.23
CA GLY A 118 1.81 11.67 -36.42
C GLY A 118 2.42 12.19 -35.12
N GLU A 119 1.72 12.02 -33.98
CA GLU A 119 2.12 12.58 -32.70
C GLU A 119 3.02 11.61 -31.90
N PRO A 120 4.23 12.01 -31.49
CA PRO A 120 5.17 11.13 -30.79
C PRO A 120 4.63 10.54 -29.48
N TRP A 121 3.81 11.30 -28.74
CA TRP A 121 3.27 10.87 -27.44
C TRP A 121 2.24 9.73 -27.59
N TRP A 122 1.41 9.77 -28.63
CA TRP A 122 0.42 8.73 -28.91
C TRP A 122 1.08 7.42 -29.35
N LEU A 123 2.09 7.51 -30.23
CA LEU A 123 2.87 6.33 -30.62
C LEU A 123 3.53 5.68 -29.39
N ALA A 124 4.13 6.48 -28.51
CA ALA A 124 4.72 6.00 -27.26
C ALA A 124 3.69 5.31 -26.37
N PHE A 125 2.48 5.88 -26.25
CA PHE A 125 1.36 5.30 -25.50
C PHE A 125 0.91 3.94 -26.06
N VAL A 126 0.71 3.83 -27.38
CA VAL A 126 0.33 2.57 -28.04
C VAL A 126 1.40 1.49 -27.88
N VAL A 127 2.69 1.87 -27.99
CA VAL A 127 3.80 0.94 -27.75
C VAL A 127 3.82 0.48 -26.29
N ALA A 128 3.57 1.37 -25.32
CA ALA A 128 3.48 1.03 -23.91
C ALA A 128 2.31 0.06 -23.64
N LEU A 129 1.13 0.29 -24.24
CA LEU A 129 -0.02 -0.62 -24.17
C LEU A 129 0.30 -2.00 -24.75
N ALA A 130 0.94 -2.06 -25.92
CA ALA A 130 1.34 -3.31 -26.56
C ALA A 130 2.36 -4.08 -25.72
N PHE A 131 3.35 -3.39 -25.15
CA PHE A 131 4.33 -3.98 -24.24
C PHE A 131 3.67 -4.54 -22.97
N ALA A 132 2.74 -3.78 -22.37
CA ALA A 132 1.98 -4.25 -21.22
C ALA A 132 1.16 -5.50 -21.57
N ALA A 133 0.45 -5.50 -22.71
CA ALA A 133 -0.33 -6.65 -23.16
C ALA A 133 0.56 -7.90 -23.37
N ALA A 134 1.73 -7.75 -24.00
CA ALA A 134 2.70 -8.84 -24.18
C ALA A 134 3.17 -9.41 -22.84
N GLY A 135 3.49 -8.56 -21.86
CA GLY A 135 3.86 -8.98 -20.51
C GLY A 135 2.74 -9.74 -19.78
N LEU A 136 1.50 -9.28 -19.92
CA LEU A 136 0.32 -9.94 -19.32
C LEU A 136 0.05 -11.31 -19.95
N LEU A 137 0.10 -11.41 -21.28
CA LEU A 137 -0.05 -12.68 -22.01
C LEU A 137 1.05 -13.67 -21.65
N HIS A 138 2.30 -13.22 -21.54
CA HIS A 138 3.42 -14.06 -21.08
C HIS A 138 3.17 -14.61 -19.68
N ARG A 139 2.75 -13.77 -18.72
CA ARG A 139 2.42 -14.19 -17.35
C ARG A 139 1.29 -15.23 -17.31
N LEU A 140 0.25 -15.06 -18.14
CA LEU A 140 -0.84 -16.03 -18.24
C LEU A 140 -0.38 -17.37 -18.84
N ALA A 141 0.45 -17.33 -19.88
CA ALA A 141 1.00 -18.53 -20.51
C ALA A 141 1.94 -19.29 -19.55
N VAL A 142 2.80 -18.56 -18.82
CA VAL A 142 3.67 -19.10 -17.77
C VAL A 142 2.86 -19.76 -16.67
N ALA A 143 1.83 -19.10 -16.15
CA ALA A 143 0.96 -19.67 -15.12
C ALA A 143 0.29 -20.98 -15.59
N GLY A 144 -0.09 -21.05 -16.87
CA GLY A 144 -0.58 -22.29 -17.50
C GLY A 144 0.47 -23.41 -17.51
N ARG A 145 1.72 -23.11 -17.88
CA ARG A 145 2.83 -24.07 -17.88
C ARG A 145 3.16 -24.56 -16.48
N GLN A 146 3.29 -23.65 -15.50
CA GLN A 146 3.52 -23.99 -14.09
C GLN A 146 2.42 -24.93 -13.56
N ARG A 147 1.15 -24.63 -13.88
CA ARG A 147 0.02 -25.48 -13.49
C ARG A 147 0.07 -26.87 -14.13
N ALA A 148 0.59 -27.01 -15.35
CA ALA A 148 0.76 -28.31 -15.99
C ALA A 148 1.87 -29.12 -15.32
N LEU A 149 3.05 -28.51 -15.08
CA LEU A 149 4.18 -29.13 -14.41
C LEU A 149 3.84 -29.55 -12.97
N ALA A 150 3.10 -28.73 -12.24
CA ALA A 150 2.63 -29.05 -10.90
C ALA A 150 1.71 -30.28 -10.87
N ARG A 151 0.86 -30.46 -11.88
CA ARG A 151 0.01 -31.66 -11.99
C ARG A 151 0.79 -32.90 -12.39
N GLU A 152 1.78 -32.75 -13.27
CA GLU A 152 2.69 -33.83 -13.63
C GLU A 152 3.43 -34.33 -12.38
N ALA A 153 3.93 -33.42 -11.55
CA ALA A 153 4.61 -33.74 -10.29
C ALA A 153 3.68 -34.41 -9.26
N ALA A 154 2.43 -33.97 -9.16
CA ALA A 154 1.46 -34.54 -8.20
C ALA A 154 0.96 -35.94 -8.58
N GLY A 155 1.10 -36.33 -9.85
CA GLY A 155 0.59 -37.61 -10.36
C GLY A 155 -0.95 -37.65 -10.47
N PRO A 156 -1.53 -38.85 -10.63
CA PRO A 156 -2.95 -39.02 -10.90
C PRO A 156 -3.84 -38.96 -9.64
N ALA A 157 -3.27 -39.00 -8.44
CA ALA A 157 -4.03 -39.00 -7.20
C ALA A 157 -4.69 -37.64 -6.96
N LEU A 158 -5.99 -37.67 -6.62
CA LEU A 158 -6.77 -36.48 -6.31
C LEU A 158 -7.49 -36.69 -4.98
N HIS A 159 -7.44 -35.69 -4.10
CA HIS A 159 -8.06 -35.77 -2.77
C HIS A 159 -8.94 -34.54 -2.51
N PRO A 160 -10.06 -34.71 -1.77
CA PRO A 160 -10.84 -33.57 -1.31
C PRO A 160 -9.98 -32.71 -0.37
N VAL A 161 -10.24 -31.41 -0.38
CA VAL A 161 -9.61 -30.45 0.55
C VAL A 161 -10.16 -30.68 1.96
N PRO A 162 -9.35 -30.49 3.03
CA PRO A 162 -9.83 -30.60 4.42
C PRO A 162 -11.06 -29.73 4.69
N ALA A 163 -11.95 -30.20 5.57
CA ALA A 163 -13.23 -29.53 5.84
C ALA A 163 -13.04 -28.12 6.44
N ALA A 164 -12.02 -27.92 7.29
CA ALA A 164 -11.60 -26.61 7.77
C ALA A 164 -11.38 -25.58 6.64
N ALA A 165 -10.70 -25.97 5.56
CA ALA A 165 -10.46 -25.09 4.41
C ALA A 165 -11.73 -24.83 3.57
N LEU A 166 -12.79 -25.63 3.71
CA LEU A 166 -14.10 -25.34 3.12
C LEU A 166 -14.82 -24.18 3.85
N ALA A 167 -14.60 -24.03 5.15
CA ALA A 167 -15.18 -22.94 5.95
C ALA A 167 -14.54 -21.57 5.63
N PHE A 168 -13.32 -21.55 5.10
CA PHE A 168 -12.60 -20.32 4.77
C PHE A 168 -13.26 -19.55 3.61
N ARG A 169 -13.97 -18.45 3.93
CA ARG A 169 -14.69 -17.61 2.95
C ARG A 169 -13.93 -16.31 2.64
N ARG A 170 -13.39 -16.23 1.43
CA ARG A 170 -12.67 -15.03 0.95
C ARG A 170 -13.58 -14.04 0.22
N GLY A 171 -13.28 -12.74 0.37
CA GLY A 171 -13.84 -11.66 -0.44
C GLY A 171 -15.07 -10.94 0.13
N ARG A 172 -15.65 -11.36 1.26
CA ARG A 172 -16.84 -10.71 1.86
C ARG A 172 -16.60 -9.22 2.17
N VAL A 173 -15.50 -8.91 2.86
CA VAL A 173 -15.13 -7.53 3.19
C VAL A 173 -14.91 -6.70 1.92
N SER A 174 -14.24 -7.27 0.91
CA SER A 174 -14.06 -6.59 -0.38
C SER A 174 -15.38 -6.31 -1.09
N PHE A 175 -16.37 -7.21 -1.04
CA PHE A 175 -17.69 -6.95 -1.61
C PHE A 175 -18.46 -5.86 -0.83
N ALA A 176 -18.37 -5.83 0.51
CA ALA A 176 -19.00 -4.79 1.31
C ALA A 176 -18.42 -3.41 0.99
N LEU A 177 -17.09 -3.29 0.94
CA LEU A 177 -16.40 -2.05 0.56
C LEU A 177 -16.73 -1.65 -0.89
N ALA A 178 -16.77 -2.61 -1.81
CA ALA A 178 -17.16 -2.36 -3.20
C ALA A 178 -18.59 -1.81 -3.30
N ALA A 179 -19.54 -2.43 -2.61
CA ALA A 179 -20.93 -1.99 -2.61
C ALA A 179 -21.08 -0.57 -2.05
N LEU A 180 -20.39 -0.25 -0.95
CA LEU A 180 -20.40 1.08 -0.36
C LEU A 180 -19.84 2.14 -1.33
N LEU A 181 -18.65 1.91 -1.90
CA LEU A 181 -17.99 2.88 -2.78
C LEU A 181 -18.74 3.06 -4.11
N LEU A 182 -19.29 1.98 -4.67
CA LEU A 182 -20.14 2.07 -5.86
C LEU A 182 -21.46 2.79 -5.56
N ALA A 183 -22.05 2.60 -4.37
CA ALA A 183 -23.23 3.36 -3.96
C ALA A 183 -22.92 4.85 -3.85
N VAL A 184 -21.74 5.22 -3.32
CA VAL A 184 -21.27 6.61 -3.28
C VAL A 184 -21.10 7.17 -4.70
N ALA A 185 -20.50 6.42 -5.63
CA ALA A 185 -20.37 6.85 -7.02
C ALA A 185 -21.73 7.03 -7.71
N VAL A 186 -22.66 6.08 -7.54
CA VAL A 186 -24.02 6.19 -8.09
C VAL A 186 -24.76 7.39 -7.50
N PHE A 187 -24.62 7.61 -6.19
CA PHE A 187 -25.23 8.77 -5.52
C PHE A 187 -24.63 10.08 -6.03
N GLY A 188 -23.31 10.18 -6.14
CA GLY A 188 -22.62 11.36 -6.65
C GLY A 188 -23.03 11.68 -8.10
N PHE A 189 -23.08 10.67 -8.97
CA PHE A 189 -23.55 10.83 -10.34
C PHE A 189 -25.01 11.27 -10.38
N TRP A 190 -25.88 10.65 -9.59
CA TRP A 190 -27.29 11.03 -9.53
C TRP A 190 -27.48 12.47 -9.04
N GLN A 191 -26.76 12.88 -8.00
CA GLN A 191 -26.79 14.25 -7.49
C GLN A 191 -26.29 15.25 -8.53
N ALA A 192 -25.16 14.97 -9.18
CA ALA A 192 -24.62 15.80 -10.25
C ALA A 192 -25.67 16.01 -11.37
N GLN A 193 -26.32 14.94 -11.81
CA GLN A 193 -27.38 15.01 -12.83
C GLN A 193 -28.59 15.85 -12.38
N GLN A 194 -28.98 15.79 -11.10
CA GLN A 194 -30.06 16.64 -10.58
C GLN A 194 -29.68 18.12 -10.60
N VAL A 195 -28.46 18.45 -10.19
CA VAL A 195 -27.97 19.83 -10.12
C VAL A 195 -27.76 20.41 -11.52
N VAL A 196 -27.08 19.67 -12.40
CA VAL A 196 -26.88 20.06 -13.81
C VAL A 196 -28.22 20.20 -14.51
N GLY A 197 -29.16 19.26 -14.34
CA GLY A 197 -30.49 19.38 -14.95
C GLY A 197 -31.32 20.55 -14.39
N ALA A 198 -31.12 20.94 -13.14
CA ALA A 198 -31.74 22.16 -12.59
C ALA A 198 -31.11 23.43 -13.17
N PHE A 199 -29.79 23.44 -13.34
CA PHE A 199 -29.06 24.50 -14.01
C PHE A 199 -29.51 24.67 -15.46
N GLU A 200 -29.50 23.60 -16.26
CA GLU A 200 -29.86 23.63 -17.68
C GLU A 200 -31.29 24.13 -17.91
N ARG A 201 -32.24 23.69 -17.07
CA ARG A 201 -33.63 24.18 -17.12
C ARG A 201 -33.73 25.68 -16.85
N ARG A 202 -32.92 26.21 -15.94
CA ARG A 202 -32.88 27.64 -15.65
C ARG A 202 -32.22 28.40 -16.80
N ALA A 203 -31.08 27.93 -17.27
CA ALA A 203 -30.33 28.51 -18.38
C ALA A 203 -31.16 28.57 -19.68
N ALA A 204 -31.94 27.52 -19.99
CA ALA A 204 -32.79 27.48 -21.19
C ALA A 204 -33.88 28.57 -21.23
N GLY A 205 -34.24 29.15 -20.08
CA GLY A 205 -35.20 30.25 -19.99
C GLY A 205 -34.58 31.64 -20.14
N LEU A 206 -33.25 31.74 -20.24
CA LEU A 206 -32.52 33.00 -20.20
C LEU A 206 -31.88 33.32 -21.55
N THR A 207 -31.81 34.60 -21.87
CA THR A 207 -31.11 35.09 -23.07
C THR A 207 -29.69 35.51 -22.70
N PRO A 208 -28.65 35.04 -23.42
CA PRO A 208 -27.28 35.48 -23.20
C PRO A 208 -27.14 37.00 -23.38
N VAL A 209 -26.38 37.63 -22.48
CA VAL A 209 -26.05 39.05 -22.52
C VAL A 209 -24.54 39.21 -22.62
N SER A 210 -24.07 39.99 -23.60
CA SER A 210 -22.64 40.25 -23.78
C SER A 210 -22.20 41.43 -22.92
N GLY A 211 -21.10 41.25 -22.19
CA GLY A 211 -20.44 42.28 -21.40
C GLY A 211 -18.95 42.39 -21.70
N ARG A 212 -18.31 43.43 -21.15
CA ARG A 212 -16.86 43.64 -21.24
C ARG A 212 -16.20 43.27 -19.92
N VAL A 213 -15.13 42.47 -19.98
CA VAL A 213 -14.35 42.11 -18.80
C VAL A 213 -13.56 43.31 -18.31
N THR A 214 -13.78 43.71 -17.07
CA THR A 214 -13.13 44.86 -16.42
C THR A 214 -12.02 44.45 -15.46
N LEU A 215 -12.10 43.22 -14.93
CA LEU A 215 -11.09 42.62 -14.07
C LEU A 215 -11.02 41.14 -14.38
N SER A 216 -9.80 40.60 -14.37
CA SER A 216 -9.51 39.18 -14.48
C SER A 216 -8.48 38.87 -13.42
N ASP A 217 -8.84 38.02 -12.47
CA ASP A 217 -8.01 37.63 -11.34
C ASP A 217 -7.73 36.13 -11.42
N GLU A 218 -6.46 35.81 -11.68
CA GLU A 218 -5.98 34.44 -11.81
C GLU A 218 -5.84 33.74 -10.44
N ASP A 219 -5.60 34.52 -9.37
CA ASP A 219 -5.42 33.96 -8.03
C ASP A 219 -6.79 33.60 -7.42
N ASP A 220 -7.77 34.51 -7.53
CA ASP A 220 -9.12 34.32 -7.00
C ASP A 220 -10.05 33.47 -7.92
N LEU A 221 -9.61 33.10 -9.13
CA LEU A 221 -10.43 32.43 -10.17
C LEU A 221 -11.74 33.16 -10.49
N VAL A 222 -11.67 34.49 -10.63
CA VAL A 222 -12.84 35.35 -10.89
C VAL A 222 -12.60 36.37 -11.99
N ILE A 223 -13.67 36.74 -12.67
CA ILE A 223 -13.72 37.87 -13.59
C ILE A 223 -14.86 38.81 -13.21
N ASP A 224 -14.64 40.12 -13.39
CA ASP A 224 -15.71 41.11 -13.34
C ASP A 224 -16.11 41.49 -14.76
N VAL A 225 -17.40 41.40 -15.05
CA VAL A 225 -17.95 41.69 -16.38
C VAL A 225 -18.96 42.82 -16.29
N ALA A 226 -18.68 43.92 -16.98
CA ALA A 226 -19.56 45.07 -17.10
C ALA A 226 -20.62 44.84 -18.19
N VAL A 227 -21.89 44.88 -17.79
CA VAL A 227 -23.07 44.78 -18.64
C VAL A 227 -23.92 46.04 -18.44
N GLY A 228 -23.82 47.00 -19.37
CA GLY A 228 -24.43 48.32 -19.20
C GLY A 228 -23.81 49.07 -18.02
N ASP A 229 -24.63 49.51 -17.06
CA ASP A 229 -24.20 50.24 -15.86
C ASP A 229 -23.90 49.33 -14.66
N ARG A 230 -23.99 48.00 -14.83
CA ARG A 230 -23.76 47.01 -13.74
C ARG A 230 -22.52 46.18 -14.01
N VAL A 231 -21.80 45.86 -12.95
CA VAL A 231 -20.65 44.95 -12.95
C VAL A 231 -21.06 43.67 -12.23
N HIS A 232 -20.80 42.53 -12.86
CA HIS A 232 -21.08 41.22 -12.31
C HIS A 232 -19.77 40.48 -12.06
N ARG A 233 -19.51 40.06 -10.81
CA ARG A 233 -18.41 39.16 -10.45
C ARG A 233 -18.81 37.73 -10.74
N VAL A 234 -17.99 36.99 -11.48
CA VAL A 234 -18.29 35.64 -11.94
C VAL A 234 -17.06 34.76 -11.71
N GLU A 235 -17.26 33.60 -11.09
CA GLU A 235 -16.25 32.56 -10.91
C GLU A 235 -15.98 31.89 -12.27
N THR A 236 -14.70 31.66 -12.60
CA THR A 236 -14.26 31.01 -13.84
C THR A 236 -13.00 30.19 -13.61
N TYR A 237 -12.90 29.05 -14.30
CA TYR A 237 -11.76 28.14 -14.19
C TYR A 237 -10.52 28.60 -14.94
N VAL A 238 -10.70 29.51 -15.88
CA VAL A 238 -9.68 29.90 -16.86
C VAL A 238 -9.72 31.42 -17.05
N PRO A 239 -9.51 32.21 -15.98
CA PRO A 239 -9.54 33.67 -16.05
C PRO A 239 -8.59 34.22 -17.14
N GLU A 240 -7.47 33.54 -17.39
CA GLU A 240 -6.51 33.86 -18.46
C GLU A 240 -7.13 33.85 -19.88
N GLN A 241 -8.26 33.15 -20.10
CA GLN A 241 -9.00 33.15 -21.36
C GLN A 241 -9.88 34.41 -21.52
N TYR A 242 -10.05 35.20 -20.46
CA TYR A 242 -10.87 36.40 -20.42
C TYR A 242 -10.03 37.62 -20.00
N PRO A 243 -9.04 38.04 -20.82
CA PRO A 243 -8.21 39.19 -20.48
C PRO A 243 -9.06 40.47 -20.37
N VAL A 244 -8.59 41.44 -19.59
CA VAL A 244 -9.25 42.74 -19.44
C VAL A 244 -9.53 43.36 -20.82
N ASP A 245 -10.70 43.98 -20.96
CA ASP A 245 -11.29 44.52 -22.20
C ASP A 245 -11.81 43.48 -23.21
N SER A 246 -11.68 42.18 -22.94
CA SER A 246 -12.31 41.13 -23.74
C SER A 246 -13.85 41.10 -23.56
N ARG A 247 -14.53 40.34 -24.42
CA ARG A 247 -15.98 40.13 -24.34
C ARG A 247 -16.28 38.78 -23.73
N ALA A 248 -17.20 38.76 -22.78
CA ALA A 248 -17.74 37.54 -22.19
C ALA A 248 -19.27 37.50 -22.36
N GLU A 249 -19.83 36.32 -22.55
CA GLU A 249 -21.28 36.10 -22.65
C GLU A 249 -21.81 35.52 -21.33
N LEU A 250 -22.75 36.23 -20.71
CA LEU A 250 -23.32 35.90 -19.41
C LEU A 250 -24.80 35.53 -19.51
N LEU A 251 -25.22 34.59 -18.67
CA LEU A 251 -26.61 34.34 -18.33
C LEU A 251 -26.92 35.03 -17.00
N VAL A 252 -27.89 35.95 -17.00
CA VAL A 252 -28.23 36.79 -15.84
C VAL A 252 -29.71 36.58 -15.46
N ASP A 253 -29.96 36.24 -14.19
CA ASP A 253 -31.29 36.10 -13.61
C ASP A 253 -31.30 36.60 -12.14
N GLY A 254 -31.56 37.90 -11.97
CA GLY A 254 -31.47 38.56 -10.67
C GLY A 254 -30.02 38.58 -10.17
N ASP A 255 -29.79 38.00 -8.99
CA ASP A 255 -28.45 37.85 -8.40
C ASP A 255 -27.67 36.65 -8.96
N TRP A 256 -28.32 35.82 -9.78
CA TRP A 256 -27.69 34.66 -10.39
C TRP A 256 -27.00 35.06 -11.70
N VAL A 257 -25.70 34.84 -11.78
CA VAL A 257 -24.87 35.13 -12.97
C VAL A 257 -23.91 33.99 -13.24
N ARG A 258 -23.87 33.53 -14.50
CA ARG A 258 -22.96 32.47 -14.96
C ARG A 258 -22.46 32.75 -16.38
N LEU A 259 -21.25 32.28 -16.68
CA LEU A 259 -20.70 32.32 -18.02
C LEU A 259 -21.42 31.31 -18.92
N THR A 260 -21.63 31.68 -20.18
CA THR A 260 -22.26 30.79 -21.16
C THR A 260 -21.30 29.67 -21.58
N ALA A 261 -20.00 29.96 -21.60
CA ALA A 261 -18.95 28.98 -21.90
C ALA A 261 -18.63 28.03 -20.73
N GLU A 262 -18.97 28.42 -19.49
CA GLU A 262 -18.71 27.66 -18.25
C GLU A 262 -19.99 27.53 -17.41
N PRO A 263 -20.92 26.65 -17.82
CA PRO A 263 -22.27 26.59 -17.27
C PRO A 263 -22.34 26.16 -15.79
N TYR A 264 -21.63 25.13 -15.35
CA TYR A 264 -21.62 24.73 -13.92
C TYR A 264 -20.40 23.89 -13.58
N ASP A 265 -19.80 24.17 -12.43
CA ASP A 265 -18.75 23.36 -11.83
C ASP A 265 -19.34 22.06 -11.26
N VAL A 266 -19.03 20.94 -11.93
CA VAL A 266 -19.33 19.59 -11.45
C VAL A 266 -18.11 18.86 -10.88
N THR A 267 -16.94 19.50 -10.86
CA THR A 267 -15.63 18.88 -10.59
C THR A 267 -15.63 18.13 -9.26
N GLY A 268 -16.20 18.71 -8.21
CA GLY A 268 -16.33 18.03 -6.91
C GLY A 268 -17.16 16.74 -6.98
N TRP A 269 -18.23 16.73 -7.80
CA TRP A 269 -19.03 15.52 -8.02
C TRP A 269 -18.31 14.52 -8.91
N GLU A 270 -17.62 14.97 -9.95
CA GLU A 270 -16.80 14.13 -10.83
C GLU A 270 -15.69 13.44 -10.03
N ALA A 271 -14.98 14.16 -9.16
CA ALA A 271 -13.97 13.60 -8.27
C ALA A 271 -14.57 12.52 -7.35
N LEU A 272 -15.76 12.77 -6.76
CA LEU A 272 -16.45 11.80 -5.93
C LEU A 272 -16.83 10.53 -6.70
N VAL A 273 -17.38 10.69 -7.92
CA VAL A 273 -17.74 9.58 -8.81
C VAL A 273 -16.50 8.81 -9.22
N PHE A 274 -15.44 9.50 -9.63
CA PHE A 274 -14.17 8.91 -10.03
C PHE A 274 -13.56 8.06 -8.90
N LEU A 275 -13.41 8.62 -7.71
CA LEU A 275 -12.83 7.92 -6.55
C LEU A 275 -13.69 6.73 -6.13
N GLY A 276 -15.02 6.91 -6.08
CA GLY A 276 -15.96 5.85 -5.75
C GLY A 276 -15.94 4.71 -6.78
N LEU A 277 -15.86 5.04 -8.07
CA LEU A 277 -15.84 4.07 -9.17
C LEU A 277 -14.53 3.30 -9.24
N VAL A 278 -13.38 4.00 -9.16
CA VAL A 278 -12.05 3.36 -9.14
C VAL A 278 -11.91 2.46 -7.90
N GLY A 279 -12.20 2.97 -6.72
CA GLY A 279 -12.12 2.19 -5.48
C GLY A 279 -13.10 1.02 -5.47
N GLY A 280 -14.36 1.29 -5.82
CA GLY A 280 -15.44 0.31 -5.86
C GLY A 280 -15.16 -0.85 -6.82
N LEU A 281 -14.73 -0.56 -8.05
CA LEU A 281 -14.37 -1.60 -9.03
C LEU A 281 -13.11 -2.37 -8.65
N ALA A 282 -12.11 -1.73 -8.04
CA ALA A 282 -10.92 -2.42 -7.55
C ALA A 282 -11.28 -3.43 -6.45
N PHE A 283 -12.09 -3.04 -5.47
CA PHE A 283 -12.57 -3.95 -4.42
C PHE A 283 -13.51 -5.03 -4.96
N LEU A 284 -14.36 -4.70 -5.93
CA LEU A 284 -15.22 -5.67 -6.59
C LEU A 284 -14.39 -6.75 -7.28
N ALA A 285 -13.37 -6.34 -8.05
CA ALA A 285 -12.45 -7.25 -8.71
C ALA A 285 -11.73 -8.16 -7.70
N ASN A 286 -11.30 -7.63 -6.56
CA ASN A 286 -10.67 -8.43 -5.49
C ASN A 286 -11.64 -9.43 -4.85
N GLY A 287 -12.88 -9.01 -4.60
CA GLY A 287 -13.93 -9.87 -4.06
C GLY A 287 -14.27 -11.02 -5.02
N VAL A 288 -14.44 -10.71 -6.30
CA VAL A 288 -14.70 -11.70 -7.36
C VAL A 288 -13.51 -12.65 -7.51
N ASP A 289 -12.28 -12.13 -7.59
CA ASP A 289 -11.08 -12.96 -7.72
C ASP A 289 -10.92 -13.90 -6.52
N GLY A 290 -11.00 -13.39 -5.29
CA GLY A 290 -10.96 -14.21 -4.08
C GLY A 290 -12.06 -15.27 -4.04
N ARG A 291 -13.30 -14.92 -4.43
CA ARG A 291 -14.41 -15.89 -4.46
C ARG A 291 -14.26 -16.93 -5.58
N THR A 292 -13.73 -16.54 -6.74
CA THR A 292 -13.50 -17.48 -7.85
C THR A 292 -12.39 -18.47 -7.54
N ARG A 293 -11.35 -18.04 -6.82
CA ARG A 293 -10.23 -18.90 -6.41
C ARG A 293 -10.61 -19.82 -5.26
N SER A 294 -11.28 -19.31 -4.23
CA SER A 294 -11.89 -20.11 -3.16
C SER A 294 -12.82 -21.18 -3.75
N ARG A 295 -13.73 -20.83 -4.67
CA ARG A 295 -14.58 -21.80 -5.38
C ARG A 295 -13.81 -22.83 -6.19
N ARG A 296 -12.62 -22.51 -6.71
CA ARG A 296 -11.78 -23.50 -7.44
C ARG A 296 -11.13 -24.48 -6.48
N LEU A 297 -10.72 -24.01 -5.30
CA LEU A 297 -10.22 -24.85 -4.23
C LEU A 297 -11.33 -25.80 -3.73
N HIS A 298 -12.58 -25.34 -3.71
CA HIS A 298 -13.74 -26.13 -3.25
C HIS A 298 -14.42 -27.00 -4.33
N ARG A 299 -13.97 -26.96 -5.60
CA ARG A 299 -14.73 -27.51 -6.74
C ARG A 299 -14.63 -29.01 -6.96
N GLY A 300 -14.02 -29.74 -6.02
CA GLY A 300 -13.85 -31.20 -6.08
C GLY A 300 -12.44 -31.63 -5.68
N PRO A 301 -12.11 -32.91 -5.87
CA PRO A 301 -10.79 -33.44 -5.57
C PRO A 301 -9.67 -32.70 -6.31
N LEU A 302 -8.60 -32.38 -5.60
CA LEU A 302 -7.44 -31.63 -6.11
C LEU A 302 -6.17 -32.49 -6.08
N PRO A 303 -5.19 -32.20 -6.96
CA PRO A 303 -3.86 -32.80 -6.86
C PRO A 303 -3.21 -32.36 -5.54
N VAL A 304 -2.45 -33.27 -4.96
CA VAL A 304 -1.82 -33.09 -3.65
C VAL A 304 -0.32 -33.32 -3.77
N LEU A 305 0.47 -32.45 -3.14
CA LEU A 305 1.93 -32.53 -3.13
C LEU A 305 2.45 -32.48 -1.68
N ARG A 306 3.38 -33.37 -1.34
CA ARG A 306 4.13 -33.26 -0.09
C ARG A 306 5.30 -32.30 -0.27
N VAL A 307 5.44 -31.37 0.66
CA VAL A 307 6.37 -30.23 0.60
C VAL A 307 6.93 -29.95 2.00
N LEU A 308 7.92 -29.07 2.07
CA LEU A 308 8.38 -28.49 3.34
C LEU A 308 7.96 -27.03 3.40
N VAL A 309 7.52 -26.56 4.57
CA VAL A 309 7.10 -25.17 4.77
C VAL A 309 7.78 -24.54 5.97
N ARG A 310 8.06 -23.25 5.87
CA ARG A 310 8.55 -22.42 6.97
C ARG A 310 7.90 -21.05 6.87
N GLU A 311 7.45 -20.53 7.99
CA GLU A 311 7.00 -19.15 8.08
C GLU A 311 8.21 -18.23 8.30
N ASP A 312 8.24 -17.08 7.65
CA ASP A 312 9.26 -16.07 7.89
C ASP A 312 8.88 -15.23 9.11
N HIS A 313 9.78 -15.13 10.10
CA HIS A 313 9.56 -14.35 11.31
C HIS A 313 9.29 -12.87 11.03
N GLY A 314 9.94 -12.30 10.01
CA GLY A 314 9.87 -10.85 9.77
C GLY A 314 8.65 -10.39 8.99
N ASP A 315 8.19 -11.17 8.00
CA ASP A 315 7.06 -10.76 7.15
C ASP A 315 5.81 -11.65 7.23
N GLY A 316 5.85 -12.72 8.04
CA GLY A 316 4.73 -13.66 8.21
C GLY A 316 4.36 -14.38 6.91
N ARG A 317 5.29 -14.51 5.96
CA ARG A 317 5.06 -15.30 4.74
C ARG A 317 5.43 -16.74 4.96
N THR A 318 4.57 -17.62 4.49
CA THR A 318 4.89 -19.03 4.30
C THR A 318 5.77 -19.18 3.06
N TRP A 319 6.96 -19.71 3.25
CA TRP A 319 7.87 -20.18 2.20
C TRP A 319 7.72 -21.69 2.03
N VAL A 320 7.68 -22.14 0.78
CA VAL A 320 7.55 -23.56 0.43
C VAL A 320 8.84 -24.03 -0.25
N TYR A 321 9.33 -25.19 0.20
CA TYR A 321 10.53 -25.87 -0.25
C TYR A 321 10.20 -27.27 -0.77
N ALA A 322 11.13 -27.86 -1.50
CA ALA A 322 11.00 -29.22 -1.99
C ALA A 322 11.03 -30.23 -0.83
N ALA A 323 10.34 -31.37 -0.97
CA ALA A 323 10.29 -32.40 0.07
C ALA A 323 11.67 -33.04 0.38
N ASP A 324 12.59 -32.98 -0.58
CA ASP A 324 13.96 -33.48 -0.49
C ASP A 324 15.00 -32.38 -0.16
N ASP A 325 14.55 -31.19 0.27
CA ASP A 325 15.40 -30.06 0.70
C ASP A 325 15.24 -29.79 2.22
N PRO A 326 15.69 -30.71 3.11
CA PRO A 326 15.52 -30.57 4.56
C PRO A 326 16.31 -29.40 5.15
N ALA A 327 17.31 -28.89 4.42
CA ALA A 327 18.07 -27.71 4.83
C ALA A 327 17.36 -26.38 4.49
N ALA A 328 16.21 -26.44 3.79
CA ALA A 328 15.47 -25.27 3.33
C ALA A 328 16.34 -24.28 2.53
N GLU A 329 17.19 -24.80 1.66
CA GLU A 329 18.15 -23.99 0.91
C GLU A 329 17.51 -23.23 -0.24
N ARG A 330 16.49 -23.81 -0.87
CA ARG A 330 15.98 -23.34 -2.16
C ARG A 330 14.47 -23.16 -2.06
N PRO A 331 14.02 -21.98 -1.58
CA PRO A 331 12.59 -21.69 -1.59
C PRO A 331 12.09 -21.69 -3.04
N LEU A 332 10.87 -22.19 -3.21
CA LEU A 332 10.25 -22.38 -4.52
C LEU A 332 9.17 -21.32 -4.76
N LEU A 333 8.35 -21.07 -3.74
CA LEU A 333 7.26 -20.11 -3.78
C LEU A 333 6.96 -19.58 -2.39
N HIS A 334 6.24 -18.46 -2.34
CA HIS A 334 5.82 -17.83 -1.10
C HIS A 334 4.42 -17.22 -1.22
N PHE A 335 3.74 -17.12 -0.08
CA PHE A 335 2.45 -16.47 0.10
C PHE A 335 2.21 -16.20 1.59
N HIS A 336 1.28 -15.32 1.92
CA HIS A 336 0.73 -15.23 3.27
C HIS A 336 -0.43 -16.23 3.41
N SER A 337 -0.48 -16.92 4.55
CA SER A 337 -1.56 -17.83 4.94
C SER A 337 -2.32 -17.29 6.16
N LEU A 338 -3.48 -17.88 6.42
CA LEU A 338 -4.19 -17.78 7.70
C LEU A 338 -4.72 -19.18 8.06
N HIS A 339 -4.81 -19.47 9.36
CA HIS A 339 -5.46 -20.68 9.85
C HIS A 339 -6.93 -20.70 9.45
N ALA A 340 -7.39 -21.89 9.07
CA ALA A 340 -8.77 -22.21 8.81
C ALA A 340 -9.27 -23.10 9.95
N PHE A 341 -10.36 -22.68 10.59
CA PHE A 341 -11.00 -23.42 11.67
C PHE A 341 -12.27 -24.07 11.13
N GLU A 342 -12.59 -25.28 11.61
CA GLU A 342 -13.92 -25.85 11.39
C GLU A 342 -14.89 -24.98 12.19
N GLU A 343 -15.87 -24.35 11.52
CA GLU A 343 -17.04 -23.80 12.22
C GLU A 343 -17.77 -25.03 12.80
N ASP A 344 -17.40 -25.42 14.02
CA ASP A 344 -18.17 -26.42 14.77
C ASP A 344 -19.62 -25.96 14.77
N GLY A 345 -20.47 -26.79 14.17
CA GLY A 345 -21.89 -26.56 13.96
C GLY A 345 -22.69 -26.63 15.25
N GLU A 346 -22.28 -25.89 16.27
CA GLU A 346 -23.11 -25.44 17.37
C GLU A 346 -22.79 -23.96 17.56
N LEU A 347 -23.73 -23.09 17.18
CA LEU A 347 -23.98 -21.89 17.96
C LEU A 347 -24.31 -22.37 19.38
N ARG A 348 -23.28 -22.74 20.16
CA ARG A 348 -23.39 -22.79 21.61
C ARG A 348 -23.79 -21.37 21.96
N ALA A 349 -25.03 -21.23 22.41
CA ALA A 349 -25.45 -20.05 23.16
C ALA A 349 -24.33 -19.71 24.14
N PRO A 350 -24.02 -18.40 24.35
CA PRO A 350 -22.93 -18.00 25.23
C PRO A 350 -23.12 -18.76 26.55
N HIS A 351 -22.19 -19.68 26.81
CA HIS A 351 -22.19 -20.38 28.08
C HIS A 351 -21.64 -19.36 29.05
N ASP A 352 -22.51 -18.86 29.92
CA ASP A 352 -22.14 -18.10 31.11
C ASP A 352 -21.16 -18.98 31.93
N GLY A 353 -19.88 -18.85 31.61
CA GLY A 353 -18.75 -19.54 32.20
C GLY A 353 -17.70 -18.50 32.48
N ASP A 354 -17.85 -17.86 33.64
CA ASP A 354 -16.92 -16.95 34.28
C ASP A 354 -15.48 -17.51 34.26
N GLY A 355 -14.57 -16.81 33.57
CA GLY A 355 -13.12 -17.02 33.60
C GLY A 355 -12.52 -17.71 32.36
N GLY A 356 -12.05 -16.93 31.38
CA GLY A 356 -11.18 -17.46 30.31
C GLY A 356 -10.83 -16.50 29.16
N GLU A 357 -11.71 -15.57 28.79
CA GLU A 357 -11.48 -14.69 27.62
C GLU A 357 -10.33 -13.69 27.79
N GLY A 358 -10.00 -13.35 29.05
CA GLY A 358 -8.86 -12.48 29.37
C GLY A 358 -7.50 -13.14 29.16
N ASP A 359 -7.40 -14.46 29.36
CA ASP A 359 -6.14 -15.19 29.24
C ASP A 359 -5.80 -15.52 27.78
N GLU A 360 -6.77 -15.88 26.92
CA GLU A 360 -6.49 -16.11 25.49
C GLU A 360 -6.07 -14.84 24.74
N LEU A 361 -6.70 -13.70 25.08
CA LEU A 361 -6.38 -12.41 24.46
C LEU A 361 -5.05 -11.86 25.01
N ALA A 362 -4.74 -12.11 26.29
CA ALA A 362 -3.44 -11.82 26.88
C ALA A 362 -2.33 -12.73 26.33
N GLU A 363 -2.59 -14.00 26.09
CA GLU A 363 -1.64 -14.95 25.49
C GLU A 363 -1.40 -14.62 24.00
N GLY A 364 -2.46 -14.27 23.26
CA GLY A 364 -2.36 -13.75 21.90
C GLY A 364 -1.58 -12.44 21.80
N LEU A 365 -1.77 -11.51 22.76
CA LEU A 365 -0.99 -10.28 22.84
C LEU A 365 0.46 -10.52 23.30
N ARG A 366 0.71 -11.47 24.21
CA ARG A 366 2.06 -11.92 24.59
C ARG A 366 2.79 -12.55 23.41
N ARG A 367 2.11 -13.37 22.60
CA ARG A 367 2.65 -14.01 21.38
C ARG A 367 2.95 -12.99 20.29
N VAL A 368 2.04 -12.06 20.03
CA VAL A 368 2.30 -10.91 19.13
C VAL A 368 3.45 -10.06 19.67
N GLY A 369 3.54 -9.89 21.00
CA GLY A 369 4.66 -9.24 21.68
C GLY A 369 5.99 -9.99 21.52
N ALA A 370 6.00 -11.32 21.58
CA ALA A 370 7.19 -12.16 21.39
C ALA A 370 7.67 -12.20 19.93
N VAL A 371 6.74 -12.29 18.98
CA VAL A 371 7.03 -12.16 17.53
C VAL A 371 7.60 -10.78 17.20
N LEU A 372 7.16 -9.73 17.90
CA LEU A 372 7.70 -8.37 17.78
C LEU A 372 9.07 -8.19 18.49
N ARG A 373 9.48 -9.13 19.35
CA ARG A 373 10.74 -9.10 20.13
C ARG A 373 11.91 -9.84 19.47
N ASP A 374 11.71 -10.55 18.36
CA ASP A 374 12.74 -11.39 17.67
C ASP A 374 13.47 -12.38 18.62
N GLU A 375 12.84 -12.71 19.76
CA GLU A 375 13.37 -13.60 20.81
C GLU A 375 13.14 -15.09 20.49
N ASP A 376 12.26 -15.40 19.51
CA ASP A 376 11.95 -16.77 19.12
C ASP A 376 12.93 -17.30 18.05
N PRO A 377 13.41 -18.56 18.20
CA PRO A 377 14.15 -19.21 17.13
C PRO A 377 13.27 -19.30 15.87
N PRO A 378 13.84 -19.12 14.65
CA PRO A 378 13.07 -19.18 13.40
C PRO A 378 12.20 -20.44 13.39
N PRO A 379 10.94 -20.34 12.92
CA PRO A 379 9.98 -21.41 13.14
C PRO A 379 10.53 -22.66 12.46
N PRO A 380 10.34 -23.83 13.08
CA PRO A 380 10.92 -25.05 12.56
C PRO A 380 10.44 -25.30 11.12
N LEU A 381 11.29 -25.96 10.33
CA LEU A 381 10.84 -26.46 9.03
C LEU A 381 9.82 -27.56 9.28
N ARG A 382 8.64 -27.45 8.68
CA ARG A 382 7.52 -28.38 8.87
C ARG A 382 7.27 -29.18 7.60
N GLU A 383 7.05 -30.48 7.72
CA GLU A 383 6.45 -31.23 6.62
C GLU A 383 5.01 -30.77 6.42
N ALA A 384 4.59 -30.61 5.16
CA ALA A 384 3.24 -30.19 4.85
C ALA A 384 2.71 -30.87 3.60
N VAL A 385 1.39 -30.87 3.49
CA VAL A 385 0.65 -31.39 2.35
C VAL A 385 -0.08 -30.23 1.69
N LEU A 386 0.27 -29.93 0.45
CA LEU A 386 -0.27 -28.83 -0.36
C LEU A 386 -1.44 -29.33 -1.21
N TYR A 387 -2.60 -28.69 -1.08
CA TYR A 387 -3.79 -28.98 -1.86
C TYR A 387 -3.96 -27.99 -3.02
N GLY A 388 -3.99 -28.53 -4.24
CA GLY A 388 -4.12 -27.78 -5.48
C GLY A 388 -2.78 -27.57 -6.21
N PRO A 389 -2.80 -27.40 -7.54
CA PRO A 389 -1.57 -27.26 -8.31
C PRO A 389 -0.96 -25.86 -8.09
N PRO A 390 0.28 -25.74 -7.59
CA PRO A 390 0.96 -24.45 -7.47
C PRO A 390 1.21 -23.82 -8.85
N TYR A 391 0.90 -22.53 -8.98
CA TYR A 391 1.29 -21.66 -10.10
C TYR A 391 1.22 -20.19 -9.67
N ALA A 392 1.94 -19.31 -10.37
CA ALA A 392 1.87 -17.87 -10.09
C ALA A 392 0.43 -17.34 -10.18
N GLY A 393 -0.09 -16.80 -9.07
CA GLY A 393 -1.45 -16.31 -8.97
C GLY A 393 -2.48 -17.32 -8.43
N ALA A 394 -2.07 -18.55 -8.08
CA ALA A 394 -2.95 -19.54 -7.47
C ALA A 394 -3.37 -19.17 -6.04
N GLU A 395 -4.43 -19.84 -5.56
CA GLU A 395 -4.70 -20.02 -4.14
C GLU A 395 -4.50 -21.49 -3.80
N LEU A 396 -3.97 -21.74 -2.61
CA LEU A 396 -3.62 -23.06 -2.10
C LEU A 396 -4.15 -23.18 -0.66
N ALA A 397 -4.44 -24.41 -0.25
CA ALA A 397 -4.53 -24.76 1.15
C ALA A 397 -3.38 -25.73 1.45
N PHE A 398 -2.89 -25.70 2.68
CA PHE A 398 -1.94 -26.70 3.13
C PHE A 398 -2.27 -27.15 4.55
N LEU A 399 -1.76 -28.33 4.86
CA LEU A 399 -1.91 -28.98 6.15
C LEU A 399 -0.51 -29.24 6.68
N ALA A 400 -0.21 -28.73 7.87
CA ALA A 400 1.11 -28.82 8.52
C ALA A 400 0.94 -29.03 10.04
N PRO A 401 1.92 -29.63 10.74
CA PRO A 401 1.97 -29.64 12.19
C PRO A 401 1.89 -28.22 12.76
N ASP A 402 1.24 -28.06 13.91
CA ASP A 402 1.28 -26.79 14.61
C ASP A 402 2.71 -26.51 15.12
N GLY A 403 3.08 -25.23 15.14
CA GLY A 403 4.36 -24.76 15.64
C GLY A 403 4.50 -24.96 17.15
N GLU A 404 3.38 -24.94 17.88
CA GLU A 404 3.34 -25.02 19.35
C GLU A 404 3.09 -26.43 19.87
N ASP A 405 2.17 -27.17 19.25
CA ASP A 405 1.94 -28.59 19.50
C ASP A 405 2.18 -29.39 18.23
N HIS A 406 3.34 -30.05 18.16
CA HIS A 406 3.72 -30.87 17.01
C HIS A 406 2.82 -32.11 16.81
N ALA A 407 1.95 -32.44 17.77
CA ALA A 407 0.94 -33.49 17.63
C ALA A 407 -0.36 -32.96 16.99
N GLU A 408 -0.63 -31.66 17.12
CA GLU A 408 -1.76 -31.00 16.49
C GLU A 408 -1.42 -30.60 15.06
N VAL A 409 -2.41 -30.64 14.18
CA VAL A 409 -2.25 -30.38 12.75
C VAL A 409 -3.19 -29.26 12.38
N SER A 410 -2.64 -28.16 11.88
CA SER A 410 -3.40 -27.01 11.46
C SER A 410 -3.59 -26.99 9.94
N VAL A 411 -4.78 -26.52 9.53
CA VAL A 411 -5.09 -26.28 8.13
C VAL A 411 -4.96 -24.80 7.86
N GLU A 412 -4.15 -24.43 6.89
CA GLU A 412 -3.86 -23.04 6.54
C GLU A 412 -4.26 -22.76 5.09
N CYS A 413 -4.87 -21.60 4.85
CA CYS A 413 -5.33 -21.17 3.53
C CYS A 413 -4.57 -19.92 3.08
N SER A 414 -4.14 -19.88 1.82
CA SER A 414 -3.45 -18.70 1.27
C SER A 414 -4.36 -17.48 1.19
N VAL A 415 -3.96 -16.37 1.82
CA VAL A 415 -4.62 -15.06 1.76
C VAL A 415 -3.97 -14.09 0.80
N THR A 416 -2.87 -14.49 0.17
CA THR A 416 -2.33 -13.80 -1.01
C THR A 416 -2.10 -14.78 -2.14
N ALA A 417 -2.03 -14.24 -3.36
CA ALA A 417 -1.73 -15.03 -4.53
C ALA A 417 -0.31 -15.61 -4.44
N VAL A 418 -0.17 -16.89 -4.78
CA VAL A 418 1.13 -17.59 -4.83
C VAL A 418 2.11 -16.84 -5.74
N ARG A 419 3.33 -16.61 -5.26
CA ARG A 419 4.42 -16.00 -6.03
C ARG A 419 5.63 -16.94 -6.09
N PRO A 420 6.25 -17.11 -7.26
CA PRO A 420 7.48 -17.89 -7.36
C PRO A 420 8.63 -17.16 -6.65
N ALA A 421 9.51 -17.91 -5.99
CA ALA A 421 10.68 -17.40 -5.29
C ALA A 421 11.82 -17.08 -6.28
N VAL A 422 11.56 -16.16 -7.20
CA VAL A 422 12.57 -15.62 -8.12
C VAL A 422 13.15 -14.32 -7.59
N PRO A 423 14.43 -14.00 -7.85
CA PRO A 423 14.99 -12.71 -7.50
C PRO A 423 14.13 -11.58 -8.04
N GLY A 424 13.80 -10.60 -7.19
CA GLY A 424 13.07 -9.42 -7.62
C GLY A 424 13.83 -8.64 -8.71
N PRO A 425 13.17 -7.76 -9.46
CA PRO A 425 13.82 -6.95 -10.51
C PRO A 425 14.93 -6.03 -9.97
N PHE A 426 15.00 -5.85 -8.64
CA PHE A 426 16.01 -5.05 -7.94
C PHE A 426 16.92 -5.90 -7.02
N GLY A 427 17.01 -7.22 -7.24
CA GLY A 427 18.00 -8.06 -6.57
C GLY A 427 17.68 -8.47 -5.12
N GLY A 428 16.45 -8.27 -4.65
CA GLY A 428 15.96 -8.92 -3.43
C GLY A 428 15.85 -10.42 -3.68
N GLY A 429 16.87 -11.17 -3.25
CA GLY A 429 16.93 -12.61 -3.40
C GLY A 429 16.06 -13.33 -2.35
N PRO A 430 15.62 -14.57 -2.64
CA PRO A 430 15.05 -15.45 -1.62
C PRO A 430 16.00 -15.66 -0.42
N PRO A 431 15.49 -16.02 0.76
CA PRO A 431 16.33 -16.42 1.89
C PRO A 431 17.19 -17.63 1.47
N GLY A 432 18.52 -17.47 1.50
CA GLY A 432 19.48 -18.49 1.10
C GLY A 432 20.08 -19.25 2.29
N PRO A 433 20.61 -20.47 2.08
CA PRO A 433 21.06 -21.40 3.12
C PRO A 433 22.33 -20.96 3.86
N GLY A 434 22.99 -19.91 3.37
CA GLY A 434 24.22 -19.36 3.93
C GLY A 434 24.05 -17.98 4.57
N THR A 435 22.81 -17.51 4.75
CA THR A 435 22.59 -16.34 5.62
C THR A 435 22.72 -16.80 7.07
N GLY A 436 23.98 -16.94 7.51
CA GLY A 436 24.27 -16.92 8.94
C GLY A 436 23.67 -15.65 9.58
N PRO A 437 23.66 -15.56 10.92
CA PRO A 437 23.08 -14.43 11.66
C PRO A 437 23.53 -13.05 11.15
N SER A 438 24.68 -12.97 10.48
CA SER A 438 25.27 -11.76 9.91
C SER A 438 24.64 -11.23 8.62
N GLY A 439 23.70 -11.95 7.98
CA GLY A 439 23.21 -11.63 6.63
C GLY A 439 21.72 -11.27 6.50
N ARG A 440 20.93 -11.28 7.58
CA ARG A 440 19.50 -10.96 7.50
C ARG A 440 19.27 -9.44 7.56
N PRO A 441 18.31 -8.89 6.81
CA PRO A 441 17.88 -7.51 6.93
C PRO A 441 17.07 -7.31 8.22
N GLY A 442 17.75 -7.31 9.37
CA GLY A 442 17.13 -7.15 10.69
C GLY A 442 17.54 -8.18 11.74
N ALA A 443 18.45 -9.12 11.45
CA ALA A 443 19.04 -9.89 12.55
C ALA A 443 19.85 -8.91 13.40
N GLU A 444 19.43 -8.75 14.65
CA GLU A 444 20.16 -7.99 15.65
C GLU A 444 21.61 -8.47 15.63
N ARG A 445 22.53 -7.52 15.47
CA ARG A 445 23.95 -7.86 15.58
C ARG A 445 24.18 -8.48 16.96
N PRO A 446 24.98 -9.55 17.07
CA PRO A 446 25.32 -10.10 18.37
C PRO A 446 25.81 -8.97 19.28
N VAL A 447 25.18 -8.82 20.44
CA VAL A 447 25.43 -7.72 21.39
C VAL A 447 26.92 -7.60 21.70
N ASP A 448 27.62 -8.73 21.83
CA ASP A 448 29.07 -8.78 22.06
C ASP A 448 29.90 -8.21 20.91
N GLY A 449 29.44 -8.36 19.67
CA GLY A 449 30.08 -7.78 18.48
C GLY A 449 29.89 -6.27 18.40
N VAL A 450 28.68 -5.78 18.69
CA VAL A 450 28.40 -4.34 18.76
C VAL A 450 29.15 -3.70 19.93
N ALA A 451 29.09 -4.30 21.12
CA ALA A 451 29.79 -3.83 22.30
C ALA A 451 31.31 -3.75 22.11
N ALA A 452 31.91 -4.66 21.33
CA ALA A 452 33.33 -4.61 20.99
C ALA A 452 33.70 -3.43 20.06
N GLU A 453 32.77 -2.94 19.25
CA GLU A 453 32.95 -1.77 18.39
C GLU A 453 32.70 -0.44 19.13
N LEU A 454 32.01 -0.48 20.28
CA LEU A 454 31.70 0.72 21.06
C LEU A 454 32.83 1.06 22.04
N GLU A 455 33.55 2.15 21.79
CA GLU A 455 34.52 2.67 22.76
C GLU A 455 33.84 3.35 23.97
N PRO A 456 34.27 3.08 25.22
CA PRO A 456 33.77 3.79 26.39
C PRO A 456 33.90 5.31 26.20
N SER A 457 32.81 6.05 26.37
CA SER A 457 32.80 7.50 26.15
C SER A 457 32.27 8.23 27.37
N ALA A 458 32.95 9.30 27.78
CA ALA A 458 32.44 10.18 28.84
C ALA A 458 31.24 11.00 28.36
N ALA A 459 31.19 11.36 27.07
CA ALA A 459 30.19 12.25 26.51
C ALA A 459 28.88 11.52 26.12
N PRO A 460 27.71 12.18 26.22
CA PRO A 460 26.44 11.65 25.76
C PRO A 460 26.48 11.28 24.28
N ARG A 461 25.94 10.10 23.94
CA ARG A 461 25.88 9.59 22.58
C ARG A 461 24.52 9.89 21.97
N ALA A 462 24.49 10.38 20.73
CA ALA A 462 23.26 10.81 20.07
C ALA A 462 23.16 10.24 18.65
N TRP A 463 21.98 9.70 18.34
CA TRP A 463 21.55 9.27 17.02
C TRP A 463 20.39 10.13 16.57
N GLY A 464 20.28 10.47 15.28
CA GLY A 464 19.10 11.17 14.80
C GLY A 464 18.94 11.18 13.29
N ALA A 465 17.95 11.96 12.85
CA ALA A 465 17.52 12.01 11.45
C ALA A 465 18.65 12.27 10.45
N THR A 466 18.85 11.29 9.57
CA THR A 466 19.79 11.30 8.43
C THR A 466 19.24 12.13 7.25
N GLY A 467 20.09 12.45 6.27
CA GLY A 467 19.67 13.14 5.04
C GLY A 467 18.45 12.50 4.33
N PRO A 468 18.42 11.17 4.14
CA PRO A 468 17.24 10.47 3.62
C PRO A 468 15.99 10.64 4.48
N SER A 469 16.10 10.50 5.81
CA SER A 469 14.99 10.73 6.74
C SER A 469 14.42 12.15 6.60
N ARG A 470 15.31 13.15 6.48
CA ARG A 470 14.91 14.55 6.27
C ARG A 470 14.27 14.79 4.90
N ALA A 471 14.72 14.09 3.86
CA ALA A 471 14.12 14.16 2.52
C ALA A 471 12.68 13.59 2.52
N VAL A 472 12.43 12.51 3.26
CA VAL A 472 11.06 11.98 3.47
C VAL A 472 10.21 12.99 4.22
N GLY A 473 10.75 13.57 5.30
CA GLY A 473 10.07 14.63 6.03
C GLY A 473 9.71 15.83 5.14
N ALA A 474 10.63 16.29 4.30
CA ALA A 474 10.38 17.35 3.32
C ALA A 474 9.33 16.96 2.27
N PHE A 475 9.36 15.73 1.76
CA PHE A 475 8.34 15.22 0.86
C PHE A 475 6.94 15.17 1.51
N LEU A 476 6.86 14.72 2.76
CA LEU A 476 5.60 14.72 3.52
C LEU A 476 5.07 16.14 3.73
N LEU A 477 5.94 17.13 3.96
CA LEU A 477 5.54 18.54 4.02
C LEU A 477 5.05 19.07 2.66
N LEU A 478 5.64 18.64 1.54
CA LEU A 478 5.15 19.02 0.19
C LEU A 478 3.77 18.42 -0.09
N VAL A 479 3.58 17.13 0.20
CA VAL A 479 2.28 16.46 0.07
C VAL A 479 1.24 17.12 0.97
N GLN A 480 1.63 17.48 2.19
CA GLN A 480 0.79 18.23 3.11
C GLN A 480 0.42 19.60 2.55
N GLY A 481 1.40 20.37 2.05
CA GLY A 481 1.19 21.70 1.50
C GLY A 481 0.22 21.68 0.31
N GLY A 482 0.41 20.73 -0.61
CA GLY A 482 -0.52 20.52 -1.73
C GLY A 482 -1.89 20.02 -1.30
N GLY A 483 -1.97 19.18 -0.26
CA GLY A 483 -3.24 18.72 0.30
C GLY A 483 -4.02 19.82 1.05
N VAL A 484 -3.32 20.73 1.74
CA VAL A 484 -3.91 21.92 2.36
C VAL A 484 -4.40 22.89 1.30
N TRP A 485 -3.62 23.10 0.23
CA TRP A 485 -4.02 23.88 -0.93
C TRP A 485 -5.33 23.33 -1.53
N ALA A 486 -5.31 22.09 -2.00
CA ALA A 486 -6.47 21.44 -2.62
C ALA A 486 -7.70 21.35 -1.71
N LEU A 487 -7.53 21.33 -0.38
CA LEU A 487 -8.64 21.29 0.57
C LEU A 487 -9.29 22.67 0.78
N LEU A 488 -8.50 23.73 0.74
CA LEU A 488 -8.96 25.09 1.03
C LEU A 488 -9.46 25.79 -0.25
N ASP A 489 -8.99 25.36 -1.42
CA ASP A 489 -9.45 25.78 -2.75
C ASP A 489 -10.97 25.54 -2.94
N ASP A 490 -11.49 24.40 -2.47
CA ASP A 490 -12.90 23.98 -2.67
C ASP A 490 -13.89 24.44 -1.57
N GLY A 491 -13.45 25.26 -0.60
CA GLY A 491 -14.29 25.75 0.49
C GLY A 491 -14.55 24.76 1.65
N VAL A 492 -14.76 25.29 2.85
CA VAL A 492 -14.82 24.50 4.10
C VAL A 492 -16.19 23.81 4.29
N SER A 493 -16.23 22.48 4.20
CA SER A 493 -17.42 21.65 4.46
C SER A 493 -17.23 20.75 5.70
N TRP A 494 -18.30 20.11 6.19
CA TRP A 494 -18.20 19.13 7.30
C TRP A 494 -17.35 17.89 6.96
N LEU A 495 -17.11 17.62 5.68
CA LEU A 495 -16.17 16.58 5.21
C LEU A 495 -14.70 17.01 5.36
N SER A 496 -14.42 18.30 5.58
CA SER A 496 -13.08 18.84 5.81
C SER A 496 -12.49 18.48 7.19
N VAL A 497 -13.24 17.80 8.06
CA VAL A 497 -12.75 17.32 9.37
C VAL A 497 -11.85 16.08 9.27
N PHE A 498 -12.11 15.18 8.31
CA PHE A 498 -11.26 14.00 8.05
C PHE A 498 -9.84 14.37 7.60
N PRO A 499 -9.63 15.33 6.69
CA PRO A 499 -8.30 15.78 6.34
C PRO A 499 -7.60 16.54 7.49
N LEU A 500 -8.28 17.09 8.50
CA LEU A 500 -7.60 17.62 9.70
C LEU A 500 -6.96 16.52 10.55
N VAL A 501 -7.60 15.35 10.65
CA VAL A 501 -7.01 14.16 11.31
C VAL A 501 -5.84 13.63 10.47
N GLY A 502 -5.99 13.58 9.15
CA GLY A 502 -4.90 13.25 8.23
C GLY A 502 -3.73 14.24 8.34
N LEU A 503 -4.03 15.54 8.45
CA LEU A 503 -3.06 16.62 8.61
C LEU A 503 -2.27 16.44 9.91
N PHE A 504 -2.94 16.15 11.02
CA PHE A 504 -2.27 15.88 12.29
C PHE A 504 -1.31 14.68 12.20
N LEU A 505 -1.74 13.60 11.54
CA LEU A 505 -0.89 12.41 11.34
C LEU A 505 0.31 12.72 10.44
N VAL A 506 0.11 13.47 9.36
CA VAL A 506 1.19 13.87 8.43
C VAL A 506 2.16 14.85 9.10
N VAL A 507 1.67 15.83 9.88
CA VAL A 507 2.51 16.71 10.70
C VAL A 507 3.35 15.90 11.68
N THR A 508 2.73 14.93 12.36
CA THR A 508 3.41 14.06 13.31
C THR A 508 4.49 13.22 12.62
N ALA A 509 4.17 12.59 11.48
CA ALA A 509 5.11 11.79 10.71
C ALA A 509 6.25 12.64 10.12
N ALA A 510 5.95 13.80 9.53
CA ALA A 510 6.96 14.72 8.99
C ALA A 510 7.89 15.24 10.09
N SER A 511 7.34 15.61 11.24
CA SER A 511 8.11 16.11 12.38
C SER A 511 9.04 15.04 12.96
N THR A 512 8.57 13.80 13.06
CA THR A 512 9.41 12.66 13.47
C THR A 512 10.47 12.36 12.40
N ALA A 513 10.11 12.33 11.11
CA ALA A 513 11.06 12.06 10.03
C ALA A 513 12.19 13.11 9.95
N LEU A 514 11.87 14.39 10.20
CA LEU A 514 12.81 15.51 10.16
C LEU A 514 13.75 15.56 11.35
N ASN A 515 13.28 15.15 12.54
CA ASN A 515 13.98 15.44 13.79
C ASN A 515 13.98 14.31 14.83
N TRP A 516 13.66 13.07 14.47
CA TRP A 516 13.82 11.97 15.41
C TRP A 516 15.24 11.96 15.94
N ARG A 517 15.37 11.83 17.26
CA ARG A 517 16.65 11.80 17.95
C ARG A 517 16.54 10.90 19.16
N LEU A 518 17.51 10.00 19.29
CA LEU A 518 17.75 9.19 20.47
C LEU A 518 19.05 9.67 21.10
N THR A 519 19.11 9.92 22.40
CA THR A 519 20.34 10.32 23.09
C THR A 519 20.50 9.56 24.38
N ALA A 520 21.59 8.79 24.47
CA ALA A 520 21.98 8.06 25.67
C ALA A 520 22.83 8.96 26.57
N ASP A 521 22.48 9.02 27.85
CA ASP A 521 23.26 9.67 28.90
C ASP A 521 23.43 8.77 30.13
N ARG A 522 24.09 9.29 31.17
CA ARG A 522 24.34 8.55 32.42
C ARG A 522 23.07 7.95 33.03
N GLY A 523 21.96 8.68 32.99
CA GLY A 523 20.75 8.31 33.72
C GLY A 523 19.63 7.77 32.84
N GLY A 524 19.78 7.69 31.52
CA GLY A 524 18.80 7.03 30.67
C GLY A 524 18.90 7.36 29.18
N LEU A 525 17.81 7.04 28.48
CA LEU A 525 17.59 7.36 27.07
C LEU A 525 16.63 8.54 26.92
N TRP A 526 17.07 9.58 26.23
CA TRP A 526 16.23 10.67 25.76
C TRP A 526 15.68 10.34 24.38
N VAL A 527 14.36 10.30 24.28
CA VAL A 527 13.61 10.02 23.05
C VAL A 527 12.91 11.30 22.62
N ALA A 528 13.41 11.95 21.57
CA ALA A 528 12.78 13.14 21.00
C ALA A 528 11.83 12.73 19.87
N GLY A 529 10.53 12.76 20.17
CA GLY A 529 9.46 12.57 19.18
C GLY A 529 8.96 13.89 18.61
N ALA A 530 7.95 13.81 17.74
CA ALA A 530 7.34 14.99 17.12
C ALA A 530 6.91 16.04 18.15
N TRP A 531 6.21 15.63 19.22
CA TRP A 531 5.51 16.57 20.11
C TRP A 531 6.16 16.75 21.47
N ARG A 532 6.96 15.78 21.92
CA ARG A 532 7.56 15.77 23.27
C ARG A 532 8.91 15.07 23.24
N VAL A 533 9.77 15.50 24.16
CA VAL A 533 11.01 14.80 24.51
C VAL A 533 10.74 14.04 25.80
N ARG A 534 10.96 12.72 25.80
CA ARG A 534 10.77 11.86 26.97
C ARG A 534 12.11 11.31 27.42
N ARG A 535 12.39 11.35 28.72
CA ARG A 535 13.48 10.57 29.33
C ARG A 535 12.93 9.20 29.72
N VAL A 536 13.70 8.15 29.45
CA VAL A 536 13.46 6.80 29.93
C VAL A 536 14.65 6.43 30.81
N PRO A 537 14.48 6.32 32.13
CA PRO A 537 15.54 5.84 33.02
C PRO A 537 16.02 4.45 32.59
N TRP A 538 17.32 4.16 32.73
CA TRP A 538 17.88 2.86 32.30
C TRP A 538 17.25 1.66 33.03
N ASP A 539 16.83 1.86 34.27
CA ASP A 539 16.12 0.87 35.10
C ASP A 539 14.70 0.56 34.60
N GLU A 540 14.09 1.46 33.82
CA GLU A 540 12.78 1.25 33.21
C GLU A 540 12.86 0.68 31.79
N VAL A 541 14.04 0.64 31.15
CA VAL A 541 14.20 0.16 29.76
C VAL A 541 14.33 -1.35 29.75
N LEU A 542 13.38 -2.04 29.11
CA LEU A 542 13.42 -3.50 28.93
C LEU A 542 14.14 -3.90 27.65
N ALA A 543 13.92 -3.16 26.57
CA ALA A 543 14.53 -3.41 25.26
C ALA A 543 14.48 -2.15 24.38
N VAL A 544 15.41 -2.06 23.43
CA VAL A 544 15.42 -1.04 22.37
C VAL A 544 15.52 -1.74 21.02
N ARG A 545 14.49 -1.67 20.21
CA ARG A 545 14.39 -2.41 18.93
C ARG A 545 13.93 -1.52 17.78
N HIS A 546 14.22 -1.95 16.55
CA HIS A 546 13.76 -1.29 15.34
C HIS A 546 12.73 -2.14 14.60
N ASP A 547 11.49 -1.68 14.55
CA ASP A 547 10.35 -2.34 13.90
C ASP A 547 10.45 -2.30 12.35
N HIS A 548 9.92 -3.34 11.70
CA HIS A 548 9.81 -3.47 10.24
C HIS A 548 9.01 -2.32 9.60
N GLY A 549 8.14 -1.66 10.36
CA GLY A 549 7.41 -0.45 9.98
C GLY A 549 8.25 0.85 9.93
N ALA A 550 9.58 0.75 9.97
CA ALA A 550 10.51 1.88 10.12
C ALA A 550 10.27 2.66 11.42
N GLY A 551 9.97 1.94 12.52
CA GLY A 551 9.80 2.52 13.84
C GLY A 551 10.96 2.18 14.77
N LEU A 552 11.36 3.09 15.66
CA LEU A 552 12.22 2.76 16.79
C LEU A 552 11.35 2.62 18.05
N VAL A 553 11.44 1.50 18.75
CA VAL A 553 10.62 1.18 19.91
C VAL A 553 11.51 1.03 21.15
N VAL A 554 11.21 1.80 22.19
CA VAL A 554 11.80 1.65 23.53
C VAL A 554 10.74 1.04 24.44
N ALA A 555 10.91 -0.23 24.81
CA ALA A 555 10.01 -0.96 25.68
C ALA A 555 10.27 -0.63 27.16
N ARG A 556 9.20 -0.53 27.97
CA ARG A 556 9.28 -0.20 29.40
C ARG A 556 8.51 -1.19 30.26
N GLU A 557 8.87 -1.25 31.55
CA GLU A 557 8.13 -1.99 32.56
C GLU A 557 6.68 -1.47 32.68
N GLY A 558 5.68 -2.37 32.70
CA GLY A 558 4.26 -2.01 32.76
C GLY A 558 3.55 -1.76 31.41
N ASP A 559 4.05 -2.35 30.32
CA ASP A 559 3.39 -2.41 29.00
C ASP A 559 3.17 -1.05 28.31
N THR A 560 4.02 -0.05 28.62
CA THR A 560 3.97 1.28 28.00
C THR A 560 5.16 1.52 27.06
N GLU A 561 4.96 1.31 25.77
CA GLU A 561 6.00 1.51 24.74
C GLU A 561 6.15 2.99 24.34
N VAL A 562 7.39 3.42 24.07
CA VAL A 562 7.68 4.69 23.39
C VAL A 562 8.10 4.39 21.96
N VAL A 563 7.23 4.73 21.01
CA VAL A 563 7.44 4.50 19.58
C VAL A 563 7.79 5.80 18.87
N LEU A 564 8.89 5.79 18.11
CA LEU A 564 9.25 6.81 17.12
C LEU A 564 8.97 6.23 15.74
N SER A 565 8.06 6.84 14.98
CA SER A 565 7.83 6.48 13.58
C SER A 565 7.49 7.72 12.76
N PRO A 566 8.07 7.89 11.54
CA PRO A 566 9.07 7.03 10.91
C PRO A 566 10.53 7.39 11.30
N VAL A 567 11.39 6.39 11.38
CA VAL A 567 12.83 6.46 11.72
C VAL A 567 13.65 5.90 10.55
N GLY A 568 14.07 6.79 9.64
CA GLY A 568 14.88 6.42 8.48
C GLY A 568 14.12 5.62 7.41
N TRP A 569 14.86 5.16 6.39
CA TRP A 569 14.31 4.32 5.33
C TRP A 569 15.33 3.23 4.95
N PRO A 570 15.35 2.10 5.69
CA PRO A 570 16.39 1.07 5.56
C PRO A 570 16.57 0.52 4.15
N TRP A 571 15.48 0.47 3.36
CA TRP A 571 15.54 0.07 1.96
C TRP A 571 16.32 1.06 1.08
N LEU A 572 16.07 2.37 1.23
CA LEU A 572 16.70 3.41 0.42
C LEU A 572 18.18 3.59 0.82
N GLU A 573 18.48 3.54 2.11
CA GLU A 573 19.85 3.67 2.63
C GLU A 573 20.76 2.55 2.12
N ARG A 574 20.27 1.29 2.13
CA ARG A 574 20.99 0.14 1.54
C ARG A 574 21.25 0.30 0.05
N ARG A 575 20.28 0.84 -0.69
CA ARG A 575 20.42 1.09 -2.13
C ARG A 575 21.48 2.15 -2.45
N LEU A 576 21.71 3.09 -1.53
CA LEU A 576 22.78 4.09 -1.63
C LEU A 576 24.13 3.58 -1.12
N GLY A 577 24.25 2.27 -0.81
CA GLY A 577 25.47 1.66 -0.27
C GLY A 577 25.77 2.08 1.17
N ARG A 578 24.78 2.61 1.90
CA ARG A 578 24.93 3.04 3.29
C ARG A 578 24.29 2.03 4.23
N GLU A 579 24.89 1.89 5.41
CA GLU A 579 24.35 1.10 6.50
C GLU A 579 23.04 1.74 7.03
N PRO A 580 21.97 0.96 7.25
CA PRO A 580 20.71 1.47 7.82
C PRO A 580 20.93 2.12 9.18
N TYR A 581 20.62 3.41 9.28
CA TYR A 581 20.97 4.18 10.48
C TYR A 581 20.01 3.94 11.65
N GLY A 582 18.73 3.68 11.36
CA GLY A 582 17.71 3.34 12.37
C GLY A 582 18.00 2.03 13.11
N PRO A 583 18.20 0.91 12.40
CA PRO A 583 18.60 -0.37 12.99
C PRO A 583 19.90 -0.29 13.79
N ARG A 584 20.92 0.39 13.25
CA ARG A 584 22.19 0.62 13.95
C ARG A 584 22.00 1.36 15.27
N ALA A 585 21.12 2.37 15.31
CA ALA A 585 20.83 3.11 16.53
C ALA A 585 20.11 2.25 17.59
N ALA A 586 19.30 1.28 17.17
CA ALA A 586 18.68 0.31 18.07
C ALA A 586 19.72 -0.66 18.64
N ASP A 587 20.56 -1.25 17.77
CA ASP A 587 21.62 -2.19 18.15
C ASP A 587 22.61 -1.55 19.14
N GLU A 588 23.08 -0.32 18.86
CA GLU A 588 24.00 0.40 19.74
C GLU A 588 23.35 0.78 21.08
N ALA A 589 22.05 1.12 21.08
CA ALA A 589 21.32 1.42 22.31
C ALA A 589 21.01 0.16 23.15
N GLY A 590 20.73 -0.97 22.51
CA GLY A 590 20.59 -2.28 23.14
C GLY A 590 21.90 -2.72 23.79
N ALA A 591 23.03 -2.56 23.10
CA ALA A 591 24.34 -2.87 23.68
C ALA A 591 24.68 -2.05 24.94
N LEU A 592 24.23 -0.79 25.03
CA LEU A 592 24.38 0.04 26.23
C LEU A 592 23.46 -0.39 27.39
N LEU A 593 22.32 -1.02 27.07
CA LEU A 593 21.43 -1.60 28.06
C LEU A 593 22.11 -2.81 28.72
N ASP A 594 22.62 -3.73 27.89
CA ASP A 594 23.21 -5.01 28.32
C ASP A 594 24.60 -4.87 28.95
N ARG A 595 25.37 -3.85 28.56
CA ARG A 595 26.71 -3.55 29.10
C ARG A 595 26.75 -2.19 29.79
N PRO A 596 26.38 -2.11 31.09
CA PRO A 596 26.35 -0.85 31.84
C PRO A 596 27.69 -0.10 31.85
N GLU A 597 28.80 -0.81 31.74
CA GLU A 597 30.16 -0.26 31.67
C GLU A 597 30.41 0.63 30.43
N LEU A 598 29.59 0.50 29.38
CA LEU A 598 29.70 1.30 28.16
C LEU A 598 28.84 2.58 28.19
N ARG A 599 28.02 2.76 29.23
CA ARG A 599 27.10 3.90 29.34
C ARG A 599 27.87 5.22 29.52
N PRO A 600 27.41 6.32 28.90
CA PRO A 600 28.02 7.63 29.09
C PRO A 600 28.09 8.06 30.56
N LEU A 601 29.17 8.75 30.95
CA LEU A 601 29.39 9.19 32.34
C LEU A 601 28.75 10.55 32.65
N GLU A 602 28.51 11.36 31.63
CA GLU A 602 27.90 12.69 31.72
C GLU A 602 26.41 12.68 31.38
N ASP A 603 25.67 13.63 31.95
CA ASP A 603 24.26 13.87 31.60
C ASP A 603 24.16 14.67 30.28
N ALA A 604 23.11 14.42 29.50
CA ALA A 604 22.87 15.18 28.27
C ALA A 604 22.50 16.63 28.58
N THR A 605 23.23 17.59 28.01
CA THR A 605 22.84 19.01 28.03
C THR A 605 21.54 19.22 27.26
N ALA A 606 20.79 20.29 27.58
CA ALA A 606 19.50 20.57 26.92
C ALA A 606 19.58 20.60 25.39
N ALA A 607 20.69 21.09 24.82
CA ALA A 607 20.91 21.09 23.37
C ALA A 607 21.10 19.69 22.76
N ARG A 608 21.50 18.69 23.57
CA ARG A 608 21.72 17.30 23.15
C ARG A 608 20.50 16.41 23.35
N GLN A 609 19.53 16.80 24.17
CA GLN A 609 18.29 16.06 24.43
C GLN A 609 17.32 16.06 23.23
N GLY A 610 17.52 16.97 22.27
CA GLY A 610 16.64 17.16 21.11
C GLY A 610 15.54 18.20 21.37
N MET A 611 14.76 18.50 20.33
CA MET A 611 13.62 19.43 20.42
C MET A 611 12.38 18.81 19.78
N PRO A 612 11.17 19.04 20.33
CA PRO A 612 9.94 18.67 19.66
C PRO A 612 9.70 19.66 18.51
N VAL A 613 9.87 19.20 17.27
CA VAL A 613 9.72 20.06 16.07
C VAL A 613 8.26 20.11 15.59
N GLY A 614 7.38 19.25 16.13
CA GLY A 614 5.95 19.20 15.88
C GLY A 614 5.22 20.54 16.03
N PRO A 615 5.42 21.29 17.13
CA PRO A 615 4.82 22.62 17.29
C PRO A 615 5.25 23.61 16.21
N VAL A 616 6.51 23.58 15.77
CA VAL A 616 7.04 24.47 14.72
C VAL A 616 6.46 24.10 13.36
N VAL A 617 6.41 22.81 13.04
CA VAL A 617 5.81 22.31 11.79
C VAL A 617 4.32 22.61 11.78
N ALA A 618 3.60 22.38 12.88
CA ALA A 618 2.18 22.71 12.99
C ALA A 618 1.91 24.21 12.80
N LEU A 619 2.75 25.08 13.37
CA LEU A 619 2.67 26.52 13.15
C LEU A 619 2.93 26.88 11.69
N ALA A 620 3.95 26.29 11.06
CA ALA A 620 4.23 26.51 9.63
C ALA A 620 3.08 26.03 8.74
N SER A 621 2.47 24.89 9.04
CA SER A 621 1.30 24.38 8.33
C SER A 621 0.06 25.26 8.53
N ALA A 622 -0.13 25.82 9.73
CA ALA A 622 -1.21 26.76 10.01
C ALA A 622 -1.01 28.10 9.28
N LEU A 623 0.23 28.60 9.24
CA LEU A 623 0.59 29.80 8.48
C LEU A 623 0.44 29.56 6.97
N TRP A 624 0.79 28.38 6.47
CA TRP A 624 0.56 28.00 5.09
C TRP A 624 -0.95 27.94 4.77
N GLY A 625 -1.75 27.27 5.60
CA GLY A 625 -3.21 27.26 5.43
C GLY A 625 -3.82 28.66 5.50
N ALA A 626 -3.31 29.54 6.38
CA ALA A 626 -3.73 30.93 6.42
C ALA A 626 -3.30 31.72 5.17
N ALA A 627 -2.11 31.46 4.63
CA ALA A 627 -1.65 32.06 3.38
C ALA A 627 -2.49 31.60 2.20
N VAL A 628 -2.83 30.31 2.12
CA VAL A 628 -3.73 29.73 1.11
C VAL A 628 -5.16 30.26 1.21
N LEU A 629 -5.60 30.73 2.38
CA LEU A 629 -6.91 31.38 2.55
C LEU A 629 -6.89 32.90 2.23
N LEU A 630 -5.69 33.47 2.06
CA LEU A 630 -5.47 34.89 1.78
C LEU A 630 -5.03 35.13 0.33
N LEU A 631 -4.41 34.12 -0.28
CA LEU A 631 -4.42 33.87 -1.71
C LEU A 631 -5.81 33.39 -2.10
#